data_AF-A0A5E8ANV8-F1
#
_entry.id   AF-A0A5E8ANV8-F1
#
_cell.length_a   1.000
_cell.length_b   1.000
_cell.length_c   1.000
_cell.angle_alpha   90.00
_cell.angle_beta   90.00
_cell.angle_gamma   90.00
#
_symmetry.space_group_name_H-M   'P 1'
#
loop_
_entity.id
_entity.type
_entity.pdbx_description
1 polymer ?
#
loop_
_entity_poly.entity_id
_entity_poly.type
_entity_poly.pdbx_seq_one_letter_code
_entity_poly.pdbx_strand_id
1 'polypeptide(L)'
;MTERGHIKLRTATIQDLPLLLHWDEQPHVIASDPDDEWGWESELKKTPPWREQLVAELDGRPIGFVQIIDPEKENHTIGAMCHPTFGPLTFGSANRPILAGDTAPK
;
A
#
# COMPACT_ATOMS: atom_id res chain seq x y z
N MET A 1 15.73 -26.02 9.76
CA MET A 1 16.38 -24.70 9.91
C MET A 1 15.84 -23.84 8.80
N THR A 2 15.03 -22.84 9.11
CA THR A 2 14.50 -21.91 8.10
C THR A 2 15.58 -20.86 7.86
N GLU A 3 16.23 -20.90 6.69
CA GLU A 3 17.10 -19.80 6.30
C GLU A 3 16.26 -18.53 6.19
N ARG A 4 16.68 -17.46 6.88
CA ARG A 4 16.06 -16.15 6.74
C ARG A 4 16.76 -15.46 5.57
N GLY A 5 16.06 -15.36 4.45
CA GLY A 5 16.55 -14.63 3.27
C GLY A 5 16.83 -13.15 3.59
N HIS A 6 17.68 -12.53 2.78
CA HIS A 6 18.13 -11.16 3.00
C HIS A 6 17.19 -10.17 2.29
N ILE A 7 16.58 -9.27 3.07
CA ILE A 7 15.74 -8.19 2.52
C ILE A 7 16.59 -6.94 2.27
N LYS A 8 16.50 -6.38 1.07
CA LYS A 8 17.05 -5.07 0.71
C LYS A 8 15.91 -4.14 0.29
N LEU A 9 15.99 -2.88 0.69
CA LEU A 9 15.13 -1.83 0.17
C LEU A 9 15.96 -1.01 -0.81
N ARG A 10 15.51 -0.92 -2.05
CA ARG A 10 16.11 -0.03 -3.06
C ARG A 10 15.11 1.01 -3.51
N THR A 11 15.59 2.15 -3.98
CA THR A 11 14.72 3.17 -4.58
C THR A 11 13.96 2.59 -5.77
N ALA A 12 12.66 2.82 -5.80
CA ALA A 12 11.81 2.50 -6.94
C ALA A 12 12.11 3.48 -8.07
N THR A 13 12.11 2.99 -9.29
CA THR A 13 12.46 3.76 -10.48
C THR A 13 11.41 3.56 -11.57
N ILE A 14 11.45 4.37 -12.63
CA ILE A 14 10.52 4.20 -13.75
C ILE A 14 10.65 2.83 -14.44
N GLN A 15 11.80 2.17 -14.29
CA GLN A 15 12.05 0.81 -14.80
C GLN A 15 11.20 -0.25 -14.07
N ASP A 16 10.68 0.05 -12.89
CA ASP A 16 9.80 -0.83 -12.12
C ASP A 16 8.34 -0.74 -12.57
N LEU A 17 7.99 0.21 -13.46
CA LEU A 17 6.63 0.41 -13.94
C LEU A 17 5.97 -0.89 -14.48
N PRO A 18 6.62 -1.70 -15.33
CA PRO A 18 5.99 -2.93 -15.81
C PRO A 18 5.72 -3.95 -14.70
N LEU A 19 6.58 -3.98 -13.67
CA LEU A 19 6.40 -4.86 -12.52
C LEU A 19 5.22 -4.41 -11.65
N LEU A 20 5.10 -3.11 -11.39
CA LEU A 20 4.04 -2.55 -10.56
C LEU A 20 2.67 -2.69 -11.24
N LEU A 21 2.57 -2.39 -12.54
CA LEU A 21 1.35 -2.63 -13.31
C LEU A 21 0.95 -4.11 -13.30
N HIS A 22 1.92 -5.02 -13.36
CA HIS A 22 1.64 -6.45 -13.25
C HIS A 22 1.13 -6.85 -11.86
N TRP A 23 1.60 -6.19 -10.79
CA TRP A 23 1.10 -6.42 -9.43
C TRP A 23 -0.32 -5.89 -9.24
N ASP A 24 -0.68 -4.75 -9.82
CA ASP A 24 -2.04 -4.19 -9.77
C ASP A 24 -3.08 -5.16 -10.36
N GLU A 25 -2.69 -5.96 -11.37
CA GLU A 25 -3.55 -6.97 -11.98
C GLU A 25 -3.73 -8.23 -11.12
N GLN A 26 -3.00 -8.39 -10.01
CA GLN A 26 -3.06 -9.61 -9.22
C GLN A 26 -4.38 -9.67 -8.42
N PRO A 27 -5.05 -10.84 -8.37
CA PRO A 27 -6.36 -10.96 -7.69
C PRO A 27 -6.36 -10.53 -6.22
N HIS A 28 -5.23 -10.71 -5.52
CA HIS A 28 -5.10 -10.33 -4.11
C HIS A 28 -4.86 -8.82 -3.92
N VAL A 29 -4.34 -8.12 -4.94
CA VAL A 29 -4.20 -6.66 -4.95
C VAL A 29 -5.55 -6.02 -5.28
N ILE A 30 -6.21 -6.48 -6.34
CA ILE A 30 -7.57 -6.05 -6.71
C ILE A 30 -8.58 -6.29 -5.57
N ALA A 31 -8.48 -7.42 -4.86
CA ALA A 31 -9.36 -7.69 -3.73
C ALA A 31 -9.11 -6.76 -2.52
N SER A 32 -7.92 -6.16 -2.43
CA SER A 32 -7.57 -5.18 -1.40
C SER A 32 -8.03 -3.78 -1.77
N ASP A 33 -7.84 -3.38 -3.04
CA ASP A 33 -8.28 -2.11 -3.59
C ASP A 33 -8.72 -2.29 -5.06
N PRO A 34 -10.03 -2.40 -5.33
CA PRO A 34 -10.52 -2.68 -6.68
C PRO A 34 -10.52 -1.47 -7.62
N ASP A 35 -10.36 -0.25 -7.10
CA ASP A 35 -10.44 1.01 -7.84
C ASP A 35 -9.07 1.74 -7.87
N ASP A 36 -7.96 1.00 -7.87
CA ASP A 36 -6.63 1.58 -7.75
C ASP A 36 -6.15 2.22 -9.07
N GLU A 37 -6.41 3.52 -9.22
CA GLU A 37 -5.90 4.37 -10.31
C GLU A 37 -4.70 5.23 -9.84
N TRP A 38 -3.72 4.61 -9.16
CA TRP A 38 -2.56 5.31 -8.59
C TRP A 38 -1.77 6.19 -9.59
N GLY A 39 -1.68 5.79 -10.86
CA GLY A 39 -0.93 6.55 -11.88
C GLY A 39 0.59 6.39 -11.79
N TRP A 40 1.06 5.14 -11.61
CA TRP A 40 2.48 4.77 -11.41
C TRP A 40 3.48 5.49 -12.33
N GLU A 41 3.18 5.62 -13.62
CA GLU A 41 4.10 6.24 -14.57
C GLU A 41 4.46 7.69 -14.18
N SER A 42 3.47 8.44 -13.70
CA SER A 42 3.67 9.83 -13.28
C SER A 42 4.31 9.90 -11.89
N GLU A 43 3.86 9.04 -10.97
CA GLU A 43 4.31 9.07 -9.58
C GLU A 43 5.77 8.63 -9.41
N LEU A 44 6.23 7.60 -10.12
CA LEU A 44 7.62 7.13 -10.07
C LEU A 44 8.63 8.16 -10.61
N LYS A 45 8.17 9.12 -11.41
CA LYS A 45 9.01 10.22 -11.92
C LYS A 45 9.13 11.37 -10.91
N LYS A 46 8.36 11.35 -9.82
CA LYS A 46 8.34 12.41 -8.80
C LYS A 46 9.09 11.97 -7.55
N THR A 47 10.07 12.78 -7.15
CA THR A 47 10.87 12.57 -5.94
C THR A 47 10.78 13.79 -5.01
N PRO A 48 9.60 14.08 -4.44
CA PRO A 48 9.48 15.18 -3.51
C PRO A 48 10.27 14.86 -2.22
N PRO A 49 10.81 15.87 -1.52
CA PRO A 49 11.68 15.66 -0.35
C PRO A 49 10.96 15.03 0.85
N TRP A 50 9.63 14.96 0.83
CA TRP A 50 8.80 14.38 1.87
C TRP A 50 8.39 12.92 1.59
N ARG A 51 8.82 12.32 0.47
CA ARG A 51 8.39 10.98 0.07
C ARG A 51 9.54 10.13 -0.43
N GLU A 52 9.63 8.92 0.07
CA GLU A 52 10.47 7.85 -0.47
C GLU A 52 9.60 6.74 -1.05
N GLN A 53 9.96 6.28 -2.24
CA GLN A 53 9.33 5.13 -2.90
C GLN A 53 10.39 4.05 -3.07
N LEU A 54 10.13 2.87 -2.52
CA LEU A 54 11.09 1.79 -2.38
C LEU A 54 10.51 0.46 -2.90
N VAL A 55 11.36 -0.37 -3.48
CA VAL A 55 11.09 -1.77 -3.79
C VAL A 55 11.82 -2.65 -2.79
N ALA A 56 11.07 -3.53 -2.14
CA ALA A 56 11.63 -4.56 -1.27
C ALA A 56 12.05 -5.77 -2.11
N GLU A 57 13.30 -6.17 -1.96
CA GLU A 57 13.88 -7.33 -2.62
C GLU A 57 14.30 -8.38 -1.61
N LEU A 58 13.80 -9.61 -1.78
CA LEU A 58 14.27 -10.78 -1.06
C LEU A 58 15.26 -11.52 -1.94
N ASP A 59 16.52 -11.52 -1.54
CA ASP A 59 17.61 -12.20 -2.27
C ASP A 59 17.66 -11.81 -3.77
N GLY A 60 17.39 -10.53 -4.07
CA GLY A 60 17.39 -9.96 -5.43
C GLY A 60 16.08 -10.13 -6.21
N ARG A 61 15.06 -10.78 -5.62
CA ARG A 61 13.71 -10.85 -6.20
C ARG A 61 12.84 -9.74 -5.60
N PRO A 62 12.24 -8.85 -6.42
CA PRO A 62 11.23 -7.91 -5.95
C PRO A 62 10.03 -8.64 -5.35
N ILE A 63 9.63 -8.26 -4.14
CA ILE A 63 8.51 -8.89 -3.40
C ILE A 63 7.49 -7.88 -2.88
N GLY A 64 7.76 -6.58 -2.97
CA GLY A 64 6.79 -5.58 -2.58
C GLY A 64 7.24 -4.15 -2.85
N PHE A 65 6.28 -3.25 -2.77
CA PHE A 65 6.46 -1.81 -2.87
C PHE A 65 6.21 -1.18 -1.49
N VAL A 66 7.04 -0.22 -1.10
CA VAL A 66 6.93 0.49 0.18
C VAL A 66 7.04 1.98 -0.08
N GLN A 67 6.11 2.74 0.48
CA GLN A 67 6.16 4.20 0.49
C GLN A 67 6.35 4.69 1.92
N ILE A 68 7.30 5.61 2.11
CA ILE A 68 7.54 6.28 3.38
C ILE A 68 7.27 7.77 3.15
N ILE A 69 6.43 8.35 3.98
CA ILE A 69 6.02 9.75 3.89
C ILE A 69 6.38 10.46 5.19
N ASP A 70 6.92 11.67 5.07
CA ASP A 70 7.03 12.64 6.16
C ASP A 70 5.72 13.44 6.24
N PRO A 71 4.84 13.15 7.22
CA PRO A 71 3.51 13.76 7.28
C PRO A 71 3.55 15.25 7.65
N GLU A 72 4.65 15.75 8.22
CA GLU A 72 4.77 17.17 8.56
C GLU A 72 5.07 18.02 7.32
N LYS A 73 5.79 17.44 6.34
CA LYS A 73 6.26 18.14 5.14
C LYS A 73 5.42 17.86 3.90
N GLU A 74 4.47 16.95 4.00
CA GLU A 74 3.54 16.64 2.92
C GLU A 74 2.64 17.87 2.65
N ASN A 75 2.80 18.48 1.48
CA ASN A 75 2.09 19.70 1.09
C ASN A 75 0.67 19.44 0.56
N HIS A 76 0.15 18.23 0.74
CA HIS A 76 -1.26 17.95 0.52
C HIS A 76 -2.01 18.23 1.81
N THR A 77 -3.06 19.06 1.72
CA THR A 77 -4.09 19.12 2.73
C THR A 77 -4.72 17.73 2.81
N ILE A 78 -4.17 16.83 3.61
CA ILE A 78 -4.89 15.64 4.04
C ILE A 78 -6.13 16.16 4.74
N GLY A 79 -7.26 16.11 4.04
CA GLY A 79 -8.56 16.41 4.62
C GLY A 79 -8.78 15.46 5.79
N ALA A 80 -8.47 15.97 6.99
CA ALA A 80 -8.94 15.51 8.28
C ALA A 80 -9.06 13.98 8.48
N MET A 81 -7.95 13.33 8.85
CA MET A 81 -7.98 12.22 9.82
C MET A 81 -7.25 12.57 11.12
N CYS A 82 -6.97 13.86 11.38
CA CYS A 82 -6.69 14.33 12.73
C CYS A 82 -8.02 14.62 13.43
N HIS A 83 -8.66 13.58 13.98
CA HIS A 83 -9.65 13.76 15.05
C HIS A 83 -8.92 13.56 16.38
N PRO A 84 -8.88 14.55 17.29
CA PRO A 84 -8.00 14.55 18.47
C PRO A 84 -8.38 13.55 19.57
N THR A 85 -9.26 12.57 19.30
CA THR A 85 -9.83 11.68 20.33
C THR A 85 -9.51 10.19 20.16
N PHE A 86 -8.71 9.78 19.17
CA PHE A 86 -8.38 8.36 19.02
C PHE A 86 -6.88 8.10 19.15
N GLY A 87 -6.52 7.45 20.27
CA GLY A 87 -5.22 6.83 20.52
C GLY A 87 -4.93 5.64 19.60
N PRO A 88 -3.79 4.96 19.79
CA PRO A 88 -3.19 4.12 18.77
C PRO A 88 -3.95 2.80 18.57
N LEU A 89 -3.87 2.27 17.34
CA LEU A 89 -4.37 0.98 16.82
C LEU A 89 -5.73 1.04 16.11
N THR A 90 -5.69 0.94 14.77
CA THR A 90 -6.20 -0.26 14.06
C THR A 90 -5.81 -0.21 12.58
N PHE A 91 -5.08 -1.24 12.12
CA PHE A 91 -5.09 -1.69 10.74
C PHE A 91 -6.53 -2.05 10.38
N GLY A 92 -7.13 -1.36 9.41
CA GLY A 92 -8.50 -1.59 8.98
C GLY A 92 -8.64 -2.83 8.10
N SER A 93 -8.49 -4.04 8.66
CA SER A 93 -9.22 -5.20 8.14
C SER A 93 -10.57 -5.22 8.86
N ALA A 94 -11.59 -4.64 8.22
CA ALA A 94 -12.97 -4.79 8.68
C ALA A 94 -13.46 -6.18 8.28
N ASN A 95 -13.00 -7.20 9.01
CA ASN A 95 -13.65 -8.48 9.10
C ASN A 95 -15.02 -8.24 9.76
N ARG A 96 -16.09 -8.08 8.96
CA ARG A 96 -17.45 -7.98 9.51
C ARG A 96 -17.82 -9.33 10.13
N PRO A 97 -18.17 -9.38 11.42
CA PRO A 97 -18.68 -10.61 12.02
C PRO A 97 -20.06 -10.90 11.44
N ILE A 98 -20.21 -12.10 10.89
CA ILE A 98 -21.51 -12.69 10.57
C ILE A 98 -22.18 -13.00 11.91
N LEU A 99 -23.19 -12.23 12.30
CA LEU A 99 -24.14 -12.65 13.32
C LEU A 99 -25.57 -12.48 12.80
N ALA A 100 -26.15 -13.64 12.52
CA ALA A 100 -27.53 -14.05 12.74
C ALA A 100 -28.66 -13.08 12.35
N GLY A 101 -29.43 -13.49 11.34
CA GLY A 101 -30.72 -12.89 11.03
C GLY A 101 -31.35 -13.50 9.79
N ASP A 102 -31.73 -14.77 9.86
CA ASP A 102 -32.77 -15.33 9.00
C ASP A 102 -33.95 -14.38 8.93
N THR A 103 -34.36 -13.98 7.72
CA THR A 103 -35.69 -14.23 7.17
C THR A 103 -35.85 -13.52 5.83
N ALA A 104 -36.10 -14.30 4.78
CA ALA A 104 -36.79 -13.83 3.59
C ALA A 104 -38.22 -13.36 3.95
N PRO A 105 -38.84 -12.52 3.12
CA PRO A 105 -39.98 -13.07 2.39
C PRO A 105 -40.15 -12.58 0.94
N LYS A 106 -40.58 -13.56 0.14
CA LYS A 106 -41.37 -13.57 -1.12
C LYS A 106 -41.19 -12.45 -2.15
#